data_AF-A0A399ZWJ9-F1
#
_entry.id   AF-A0A399ZWJ9-F1
#
_cell.length_a   1.000
_cell.length_b   1.000
_cell.length_c   1.000
_cell.angle_alpha   90.00
_cell.angle_beta   90.00
_cell.angle_gamma   90.00
#
_symmetry.space_group_name_H-M   'P 1'
#
loop_
_entity.id
_entity.type
_entity.pdbx_description
1 polymer ?
#
loop_
_entity_poly.entity_id
_entity_poly.type
_entity_poly.pdbx_seq_one_letter_code
_entity_poly.pdbx_strand_id
1 'polypeptide(L)'
;MTEKTTEGIQLSRRQAVAALGAGVLVAGGAAALAGTQATNWAKQDAALQTQDLEFQLEQLQKQNAQAQQQLADAQRELAAANVQIEIYKGLVGLFDTLDQIGIDSVVGAALGAYAATLATLEAGVDALKAGIVTTENALDNFENTFASIRDALTVAENALANVGALLKNVQTLVAQATSPLLALADQARKFFDDLLGKIPFGAGEAARQTLNGIVGLIAGIPTAVTEIESGLFRTLRESWFSDDTARAIETTLTKPIIDGLLEPLRKFLEQVDATINGWETQVTQPVNHAMAQRAVVQKQIAGYRAQNQV
;
A
#
# COMPACT_ATOMS: atom_id res chain seq x y z
N MET A 1 50.38 -31.58 -19.98
CA MET A 1 50.81 -30.62 -21.01
C MET A 1 50.59 -29.22 -20.47
N THR A 2 51.69 -28.47 -20.31
CA THR A 2 51.82 -27.01 -20.05
C THR A 2 51.04 -26.47 -18.84
N GLU A 3 51.58 -26.33 -17.63
CA GLU A 3 52.85 -25.71 -17.18
C GLU A 3 52.97 -24.22 -17.57
N LYS A 4 52.71 -23.34 -16.59
CA LYS A 4 53.32 -22.00 -16.48
C LYS A 4 53.28 -21.54 -15.02
N THR A 5 54.40 -21.78 -14.35
CA THR A 5 54.89 -21.16 -13.12
C THR A 5 55.15 -19.66 -13.35
N THR A 6 54.75 -18.82 -12.39
CA THR A 6 55.29 -17.46 -12.27
C THR A 6 55.84 -17.28 -10.87
N GLU A 7 57.13 -16.94 -10.86
CA GLU A 7 58.07 -17.01 -9.76
C GLU A 7 57.83 -15.93 -8.69
N GLY A 8 57.98 -16.35 -7.44
CA GLY A 8 58.10 -15.44 -6.31
C GLY A 8 59.46 -14.76 -6.31
N ILE A 9 59.45 -13.43 -6.20
CA ILE A 9 60.64 -12.62 -5.93
C ILE A 9 60.94 -12.74 -4.43
N GLN A 10 61.80 -13.68 -4.05
CA GLN A 10 62.47 -13.70 -2.76
C GLN A 10 63.96 -13.42 -2.96
N LEU A 11 64.33 -12.14 -2.94
CA LEU A 11 65.73 -11.71 -2.89
C LEU A 11 66.23 -11.69 -1.43
N SER A 12 66.76 -12.84 -1.02
CA SER A 12 68.01 -13.04 -0.28
C SER A 12 68.46 -11.98 0.76
N ARG A 13 68.23 -12.27 2.05
CA ARG A 13 68.84 -11.61 3.23
C ARG A 13 70.09 -12.32 3.79
N ARG A 14 70.80 -13.16 3.02
CA ARG A 14 71.90 -14.00 3.55
C ARG A 14 73.22 -14.01 2.78
N GLN A 15 73.54 -12.98 2.01
CA GLN A 15 74.83 -12.93 1.29
C GLN A 15 75.70 -11.69 1.52
N ALA A 16 75.43 -10.88 2.55
CA ALA A 16 76.26 -9.71 2.88
C ALA A 16 77.24 -9.92 4.05
N VAL A 17 77.55 -11.16 4.45
CA VAL A 17 78.57 -11.45 5.47
C VAL A 17 79.55 -12.48 4.94
N ALA A 18 80.46 -12.03 4.07
CA ALA A 18 81.68 -12.73 3.69
C ALA A 18 82.69 -11.71 3.12
N ALA A 19 83.08 -10.72 3.93
CA ALA A 19 84.17 -9.80 3.63
C ALA A 19 85.15 -9.68 4.82
N LEU A 20 85.34 -10.78 5.54
CA LEU A 20 86.33 -10.92 6.61
C LEU A 20 86.96 -12.31 6.47
N GLY A 21 88.03 -12.43 5.69
CA GLY A 21 88.69 -13.72 5.51
C GLY A 21 89.72 -13.82 4.41
N ALA A 22 90.58 -12.81 4.23
CA ALA A 22 91.86 -12.89 3.51
C ALA A 22 92.55 -11.52 3.56
N GLY A 23 93.80 -11.33 3.95
CA GLY A 23 94.77 -12.22 4.57
C GLY A 23 95.80 -11.32 5.25
N VAL A 24 96.11 -11.63 6.50
CA VAL A 24 97.28 -11.10 7.20
C VAL A 24 98.35 -12.18 7.10
N LEU A 25 99.19 -12.10 6.07
CA LEU A 25 100.44 -12.86 5.99
C LEU A 25 101.51 -12.05 6.72
N VAL A 26 101.68 -12.31 8.00
CA VAL A 26 102.90 -11.94 8.75
C VAL A 26 104.01 -12.90 8.31
N ALA A 27 104.84 -12.47 7.37
CA ALA A 27 106.10 -13.14 7.05
C ALA A 27 107.18 -12.67 8.04
N GLY A 28 107.39 -13.44 9.10
CA GLY A 28 108.60 -13.36 9.92
C GLY A 28 109.70 -14.24 9.32
N GLY A 29 110.88 -13.67 9.06
CA GLY A 29 112.04 -14.46 8.63
C GLY A 29 113.25 -13.66 8.12
N ALA A 30 114.10 -13.24 9.07
CA ALA A 30 115.55 -13.07 8.96
C ALA A 30 116.18 -12.10 7.92
N ALA A 31 116.58 -10.92 8.39
CA ALA A 31 117.83 -10.27 7.99
C ALA A 31 118.46 -9.61 9.23
N ALA A 32 119.64 -10.11 9.64
CA ALA A 32 120.46 -9.53 10.71
C ALA A 32 121.64 -8.78 10.09
N LEU A 33 121.97 -7.64 10.71
CA LEU A 33 123.16 -6.79 10.51
C LEU A 33 123.19 -5.86 9.27
N ALA A 34 122.29 -4.87 9.31
CA ALA A 34 122.70 -3.46 9.24
C ALA A 34 121.70 -2.61 10.04
N GLY A 35 122.18 -1.86 11.04
CA GLY A 35 121.47 -0.73 11.62
C GLY A 35 120.53 -1.03 12.79
N THR A 36 120.97 -0.64 13.99
CA THR A 36 120.07 -0.22 15.08
C THR A 36 119.06 0.86 14.63
N GLN A 37 119.32 1.55 13.51
CA GLN A 37 118.38 2.42 12.81
C GLN A 37 117.30 1.66 12.01
N ALA A 38 117.58 0.51 11.37
CA ALA A 38 116.60 -0.24 10.58
C ALA A 38 115.53 -0.93 11.46
N THR A 39 115.92 -1.37 12.67
CA THR A 39 114.97 -1.84 13.69
C THR A 39 114.08 -0.74 14.26
N ASN A 40 114.54 0.51 14.26
CA ASN A 40 113.71 1.65 14.68
C ASN A 40 112.74 2.06 13.56
N TRP A 41 113.16 2.04 12.30
CA TRP A 41 112.28 2.27 11.14
C TRP A 41 111.19 1.19 11.01
N ALA A 42 111.54 -0.09 11.13
CA ALA A 42 110.55 -1.18 11.10
C ALA A 42 109.57 -1.13 12.29
N LYS A 43 110.02 -0.69 13.48
CA LYS A 43 109.15 -0.44 14.64
C LYS A 43 108.25 0.79 14.43
N GLN A 44 108.74 1.81 13.73
CA GLN A 44 108.01 3.03 13.46
C GLN A 44 106.95 2.82 12.38
N ASP A 45 107.25 2.08 11.32
CA ASP A 45 106.27 1.63 10.32
C ASP A 45 105.21 0.71 10.92
N ALA A 46 105.63 -0.26 11.75
CA ALA A 46 104.68 -1.11 12.45
C ALA A 46 103.76 -0.29 13.37
N ALA A 47 104.28 0.72 14.08
CA ALA A 47 103.50 1.61 14.94
C ALA A 47 102.52 2.50 14.16
N LEU A 48 102.92 3.01 12.99
CA LEU A 48 102.03 3.76 12.09
C LEU A 48 100.92 2.86 11.55
N GLN A 49 101.24 1.61 11.21
CA GLN A 49 100.27 0.64 10.73
C GLN A 49 99.27 0.22 11.81
N THR A 50 99.71 0.06 13.08
CA THR A 50 98.77 -0.15 14.21
C THR A 50 97.89 1.07 14.44
N GLN A 51 98.43 2.29 14.34
CA GLN A 51 97.64 3.51 14.52
C GLN A 51 96.56 3.69 13.44
N ASP A 52 96.86 3.38 12.18
CA ASP A 52 95.88 3.41 11.09
C ASP A 52 94.80 2.34 11.25
N LEU A 53 95.17 1.13 11.69
CA LEU A 53 94.22 0.07 12.01
C LEU A 53 93.31 0.43 13.19
N GLU A 54 93.84 1.06 14.23
CA GLU A 54 93.06 1.57 15.37
C GLU A 54 92.06 2.63 14.92
N PHE A 55 92.48 3.57 14.06
CA PHE A 55 91.60 4.59 13.49
C PHE A 55 90.47 3.98 12.63
N GLN A 56 90.80 2.99 11.78
CA GLN A 56 89.81 2.27 10.98
C GLN A 56 88.83 1.47 11.85
N LEU A 57 89.31 0.79 12.91
CA LEU A 57 88.45 0.09 13.87
C LEU A 57 87.52 1.05 14.59
N GLU A 58 88.00 2.22 15.03
CA GLU A 58 87.18 3.23 15.68
C GLU A 58 86.13 3.82 14.72
N GLN A 59 86.48 4.05 13.44
CA GLN A 59 85.53 4.44 12.41
C GLN A 59 84.46 3.37 12.17
N LEU A 60 84.85 2.10 12.04
CA LEU A 60 83.93 0.99 11.87
C LEU A 60 83.02 0.80 13.08
N GLN A 61 83.55 0.98 14.29
CA GLN A 61 82.74 0.95 15.52
C GLN A 61 81.72 2.09 15.54
N LYS A 62 82.12 3.32 15.16
CA LYS A 62 81.20 4.46 15.02
C LYS A 62 80.12 4.20 13.96
N GLN A 63 80.50 3.67 12.79
CA GLN A 63 79.53 3.29 11.75
C GLN A 63 78.57 2.20 12.21
N ASN A 64 79.06 1.16 12.90
CA ASN A 64 78.21 0.11 13.45
C ASN A 64 77.25 0.66 14.51
N ALA A 65 77.72 1.55 15.39
CA ALA A 65 76.86 2.21 16.38
C ALA A 65 75.79 3.07 15.71
N GLN A 66 76.15 3.84 14.66
CA GLN A 66 75.19 4.61 13.87
C GLN A 66 74.17 3.73 13.14
N ALA A 67 74.61 2.65 12.51
CA ALA A 67 73.73 1.72 11.81
C ALA A 67 72.77 1.00 12.78
N GLN A 68 73.26 0.60 13.97
CA GLN A 68 72.42 0.03 15.02
C GLN A 68 71.38 1.03 15.53
N GLN A 69 71.78 2.30 15.70
CA GLN A 69 70.88 3.36 16.11
C GLN A 69 69.81 3.64 15.04
N GLN A 70 70.19 3.73 13.77
CA GLN A 70 69.25 3.87 12.65
C GLN A 70 68.28 2.70 12.55
N LEU A 71 68.75 1.47 12.75
CA LEU A 71 67.89 0.28 12.77
C LEU A 71 66.89 0.35 13.92
N ALA A 72 67.31 0.76 15.11
CA ALA A 72 66.45 0.91 16.26
C ALA A 72 65.40 2.03 16.06
N ASP A 73 65.78 3.14 15.43
CA ASP A 73 64.87 4.23 15.11
C ASP A 73 63.84 3.81 14.05
N ALA A 74 64.27 3.14 12.98
CA ALA A 74 63.38 2.60 11.95
C ALA A 74 62.41 1.55 12.50
N GLN A 75 62.85 0.70 13.44
CA GLN A 75 61.97 -0.26 14.12
C GLN A 75 60.92 0.45 14.99
N ARG A 76 61.28 1.54 15.68
CA ARG A 76 60.33 2.36 16.44
C ARG A 76 59.31 3.04 15.54
N GLU A 77 59.75 3.57 14.39
CA GLU A 77 58.88 4.21 13.41
C GLU A 77 57.90 3.20 12.79
N LEU A 78 58.38 2.00 12.42
CA LEU A 78 57.53 0.93 11.89
C LEU A 78 56.50 0.46 12.92
N ALA A 79 56.88 0.34 14.20
CA ALA A 79 55.95 0.03 15.27
C ALA A 79 54.87 1.12 15.43
N ALA A 80 55.25 2.39 15.39
CA ALA A 80 54.32 3.51 15.46
C ALA A 80 53.36 3.56 14.25
N ALA A 81 53.87 3.33 13.04
CA ALA A 81 53.06 3.27 11.83
C ALA A 81 52.06 2.11 11.86
N ASN A 82 52.47 0.93 12.34
CA ASN A 82 51.57 -0.21 12.51
C ASN A 82 50.42 0.10 13.48
N VAL A 83 50.70 0.80 14.59
CA VAL A 83 49.64 1.25 15.52
C VAL A 83 48.66 2.19 14.82
N GLN A 84 49.14 3.16 14.04
CA GLN A 84 48.25 4.06 13.28
C GLN A 84 47.41 3.33 12.25
N ILE A 85 47.99 2.35 11.54
CA ILE A 85 47.27 1.52 10.57
C ILE A 85 46.11 0.78 11.25
N GLU A 86 46.35 0.16 12.40
CA GLU A 86 45.29 -0.53 13.15
C GLU A 86 44.21 0.44 13.63
N ILE A 87 44.58 1.65 14.06
CA ILE A 87 43.63 2.70 14.41
C ILE A 87 42.73 3.03 13.20
N TYR A 88 43.31 3.31 12.04
CA TYR A 88 42.55 3.65 10.83
C TYR A 88 41.68 2.48 10.34
N LYS A 89 42.17 1.23 10.42
CA LYS A 89 41.35 0.05 10.09
C LYS A 89 40.10 -0.04 10.98
N GLY A 90 40.26 0.20 12.28
CA GLY A 90 39.11 0.23 13.19
C GLY A 90 38.11 1.34 12.85
N LEU A 91 38.61 2.54 12.50
CA LEU A 91 37.77 3.64 12.06
C LEU A 91 37.03 3.34 10.74
N VAL A 92 37.72 2.76 9.76
CA VAL A 92 37.13 2.34 8.48
C VAL A 92 36.03 1.30 8.73
N GLY A 93 36.28 0.30 9.58
CA GLY A 93 35.25 -0.69 9.91
C GLY A 93 33.99 -0.10 10.55
N LEU A 94 34.12 0.97 11.35
CA LEU A 94 32.96 1.70 11.87
C LEU A 94 32.20 2.46 10.78
N PHE A 95 32.90 3.05 9.81
CA PHE A 95 32.26 3.67 8.64
C PHE A 95 31.59 2.64 7.73
N ASP A 96 32.22 1.49 7.50
CA ASP A 96 31.61 0.39 6.74
C ASP A 96 30.32 -0.09 7.43
N THR A 97 30.32 -0.18 8.76
CA THR A 97 29.13 -0.51 9.54
C THR A 97 28.05 0.57 9.40
N LEU A 98 28.44 1.85 9.36
CA LEU A 98 27.53 2.97 9.16
C LEU A 98 26.84 2.89 7.78
N ASP A 99 27.59 2.57 6.74
CA ASP A 99 27.09 2.44 5.38
C ASP A 99 26.18 1.21 5.22
N GLN A 100 26.51 0.10 5.89
CA GLN A 100 25.68 -1.12 5.90
C GLN A 100 24.29 -0.94 6.53
N ILE A 101 24.11 0.04 7.43
CA ILE A 101 22.78 0.37 7.97
C ILE A 101 21.83 0.84 6.85
N GLY A 102 22.37 1.44 5.77
CA GLY A 102 21.66 1.62 4.51
C GLY A 102 20.29 2.29 4.65
N ILE A 103 20.20 3.46 5.29
CA ILE A 103 18.93 4.16 5.53
C ILE A 103 18.14 4.33 4.23
N ASP A 104 18.80 4.65 3.12
CA ASP A 104 18.13 4.82 1.83
C ASP A 104 17.49 3.51 1.34
N SER A 105 18.11 2.36 1.61
CA SER A 105 17.53 1.05 1.30
C SER A 105 16.34 0.74 2.22
N VAL A 106 16.44 1.06 3.51
CA VAL A 106 15.35 0.84 4.48
C VAL A 106 14.16 1.73 4.15
N VAL A 107 14.39 3.01 3.90
CA VAL A 107 13.36 3.97 3.48
C VAL A 107 12.79 3.58 2.12
N GLY A 108 13.61 3.20 1.15
CA GLY A 108 13.17 2.74 -0.16
C GLY A 108 12.28 1.49 -0.07
N ALA A 109 12.66 0.52 0.75
CA ALA A 109 11.85 -0.67 1.00
C ALA A 109 10.52 -0.34 1.70
N ALA A 110 10.57 0.53 2.72
CA ALA A 110 9.38 0.99 3.45
C ALA A 110 8.40 1.75 2.54
N LEU A 111 8.90 2.70 1.74
CA LEU A 111 8.10 3.44 0.77
C LEU A 111 7.56 2.53 -0.33
N GLY A 112 8.35 1.57 -0.79
CA GLY A 112 7.92 0.58 -1.78
C GLY A 112 6.79 -0.32 -1.26
N ALA A 113 6.88 -0.77 0.00
CA ALA A 113 5.80 -1.52 0.65
C ALA A 113 4.53 -0.67 0.77
N TYR A 114 4.67 0.59 1.15
CA TYR A 114 3.53 1.50 1.32
C TYR A 114 2.88 1.93 -0.02
N ALA A 115 3.66 2.00 -1.11
CA ALA A 115 3.14 2.33 -2.44
C ALA A 115 2.08 1.32 -2.91
N ALA A 116 2.27 0.03 -2.64
CA ALA A 116 1.28 -1.00 -2.96
C ALA A 116 -0.03 -0.81 -2.18
N THR A 117 0.08 -0.41 -0.92
CA THR A 117 -1.06 -0.10 -0.06
C THR A 117 -1.82 1.13 -0.57
N LEU A 118 -1.10 2.20 -0.96
CA LEU A 118 -1.71 3.38 -1.56
C LEU A 118 -2.42 3.09 -2.90
N ALA A 119 -1.82 2.25 -3.75
CA ALA A 119 -2.47 1.81 -5.00
C ALA A 119 -3.76 1.01 -4.72
N THR A 120 -3.78 0.20 -3.66
CA THR A 120 -4.98 -0.52 -3.21
C THR A 120 -6.06 0.46 -2.75
N LEU A 121 -5.68 1.51 -2.01
CA LEU A 121 -6.59 2.55 -1.57
C LEU A 121 -7.19 3.34 -2.74
N GLU A 122 -6.37 3.67 -3.74
CA GLU A 122 -6.82 4.33 -4.99
C GLU A 122 -7.86 3.47 -5.72
N ALA A 123 -7.59 2.17 -5.89
CA ALA A 123 -8.56 1.24 -6.47
C ALA A 123 -9.86 1.17 -5.64
N GLY A 124 -9.77 1.25 -4.31
CA GLY A 124 -10.93 1.32 -3.41
C GLY A 124 -11.75 2.61 -3.62
N VAL A 125 -11.09 3.76 -3.81
CA VAL A 125 -11.77 5.03 -4.14
C VAL A 125 -12.53 4.91 -5.45
N ASP A 126 -11.93 4.32 -6.48
CA ASP A 126 -12.59 4.17 -7.78
C ASP A 126 -13.76 3.18 -7.73
N ALA A 127 -13.63 2.11 -6.95
CA ALA A 127 -14.74 1.20 -6.68
C ALA A 127 -15.90 1.94 -5.97
N LEU A 128 -15.60 2.80 -5.00
CA LEU A 128 -16.62 3.59 -4.31
C LEU A 128 -17.32 4.59 -5.25
N LYS A 129 -16.58 5.27 -6.13
CA LYS A 129 -17.17 6.16 -7.15
C LYS A 129 -18.11 5.39 -8.07
N ALA A 130 -17.69 4.24 -8.58
CA ALA A 130 -18.53 3.38 -9.41
C ALA A 130 -19.79 2.91 -8.66
N GLY A 131 -19.63 2.63 -7.37
CA GLY A 131 -20.70 2.29 -6.45
C GLY A 131 -21.75 3.39 -6.25
N ILE A 132 -21.30 4.63 -6.07
CA ILE A 132 -22.14 5.82 -5.98
C ILE A 132 -22.96 5.98 -7.26
N VAL A 133 -22.32 5.95 -8.43
CA VAL A 133 -23.02 6.07 -9.73
C VAL A 133 -24.06 4.96 -9.90
N THR A 134 -23.73 3.73 -9.50
CA THR A 134 -24.67 2.60 -9.53
C THR A 134 -25.87 2.83 -8.62
N THR A 135 -25.63 3.40 -7.44
CA THR A 135 -26.69 3.73 -6.46
C THR A 135 -27.56 4.90 -6.91
N GLU A 136 -26.97 5.93 -7.50
CA GLU A 136 -27.70 7.07 -8.08
C GLU A 136 -28.62 6.59 -9.21
N ASN A 137 -28.11 5.79 -10.14
CA ASN A 137 -28.94 5.19 -11.19
C ASN A 137 -30.09 4.33 -10.65
N ALA A 138 -29.83 3.59 -9.56
CA ALA A 138 -30.85 2.79 -8.90
C ALA A 138 -31.93 3.65 -8.22
N LEU A 139 -31.54 4.76 -7.58
CA LEU A 139 -32.45 5.73 -6.98
C LEU A 139 -33.29 6.45 -8.04
N ASP A 140 -32.67 6.90 -9.13
CA ASP A 140 -33.37 7.53 -10.26
C ASP A 140 -34.40 6.56 -10.87
N ASN A 141 -34.01 5.30 -11.07
CA ASN A 141 -34.93 4.27 -11.56
C ASN A 141 -36.08 4.01 -10.58
N PHE A 142 -35.78 3.99 -9.28
CA PHE A 142 -36.80 3.85 -8.25
C PHE A 142 -37.77 5.05 -8.23
N GLU A 143 -37.27 6.29 -8.34
CA GLU A 143 -38.11 7.49 -8.41
C GLU A 143 -39.04 7.47 -9.63
N ASN A 144 -38.52 7.10 -10.80
CA ASN A 144 -39.32 6.92 -12.01
C ASN A 144 -40.39 5.84 -11.83
N THR A 145 -40.05 4.73 -11.18
CA THR A 145 -41.00 3.65 -10.91
C THR A 145 -42.06 4.11 -9.90
N PHE A 146 -41.69 4.89 -8.89
CA PHE A 146 -42.64 5.45 -7.93
C PHE A 146 -43.63 6.43 -8.59
N ALA A 147 -43.15 7.28 -9.51
CA ALA A 147 -44.01 8.16 -10.29
C ALA A 147 -45.10 7.38 -11.06
N SER A 148 -44.74 6.23 -11.65
CA SER A 148 -45.69 5.38 -12.37
C SER A 148 -46.81 4.81 -11.48
N ILE A 149 -46.52 4.50 -10.21
CA ILE A 149 -47.53 4.08 -9.24
C ILE A 149 -48.48 5.21 -8.91
N ARG A 150 -47.95 6.42 -8.70
CA ARG A 150 -48.78 7.59 -8.41
C ARG A 150 -49.79 7.83 -9.54
N ASP A 151 -49.33 7.73 -10.79
CA ASP A 151 -50.19 7.86 -11.96
C ASP A 151 -51.25 6.74 -12.00
N ALA A 152 -50.86 5.49 -11.75
CA ALA A 152 -51.79 4.36 -11.69
C ALA A 152 -52.82 4.49 -10.54
N LEU A 153 -52.42 5.06 -9.40
CA LEU A 153 -53.30 5.35 -8.28
C LEU A 153 -54.31 6.44 -8.65
N THR A 154 -53.87 7.51 -9.30
CA THR A 154 -54.78 8.56 -9.80
C THR A 154 -55.80 7.99 -10.79
N VAL A 155 -55.40 7.08 -11.68
CA VAL A 155 -56.34 6.37 -12.56
C VAL A 155 -57.36 5.55 -11.77
N ALA A 156 -56.91 4.79 -10.77
CA ALA A 156 -57.79 3.99 -9.91
C ALA A 156 -58.77 4.86 -9.09
N GLU A 157 -58.30 5.98 -8.55
CA GLU A 157 -59.13 6.96 -7.84
C GLU A 157 -60.22 7.54 -8.75
N ASN A 158 -59.88 7.89 -9.98
CA ASN A 158 -60.85 8.38 -10.97
C ASN A 158 -61.89 7.30 -11.35
N ALA A 159 -61.46 6.05 -11.54
CA ALA A 159 -62.35 4.94 -11.82
C ALA A 159 -63.36 4.70 -10.67
N LEU A 160 -62.88 4.73 -9.42
CA LEU A 160 -63.73 4.61 -8.23
C LEU A 160 -64.67 5.80 -8.07
N ALA A 161 -64.20 7.02 -8.31
CA ALA A 161 -65.04 8.22 -8.29
C ALA A 161 -66.18 8.14 -9.31
N ASN A 162 -65.90 7.64 -10.52
CA ASN A 162 -66.90 7.42 -11.56
C ASN A 162 -67.97 6.40 -11.13
N VAL A 163 -67.57 5.28 -10.53
CA VAL A 163 -68.52 4.29 -9.98
C VAL A 163 -69.34 4.91 -8.84
N GLY A 164 -68.71 5.67 -7.95
CA GLY A 164 -69.41 6.37 -6.87
C GLY A 164 -70.45 7.36 -7.39
N ALA A 165 -70.13 8.10 -8.46
CA ALA A 165 -71.07 9.00 -9.13
C ALA A 165 -72.24 8.23 -9.77
N LEU A 166 -71.97 7.11 -10.45
CA LEU A 166 -73.02 6.25 -11.01
C LEU A 166 -73.94 5.70 -9.91
N LEU A 167 -73.38 5.21 -8.80
CA LEU A 167 -74.15 4.73 -7.63
C LEU A 167 -75.04 5.83 -7.05
N LYS A 168 -74.51 7.04 -6.86
CA LYS A 168 -75.27 8.19 -6.35
C LYS A 168 -76.39 8.62 -7.31
N ASN A 169 -76.15 8.56 -8.61
CA ASN A 169 -77.16 8.83 -9.63
C ASN A 169 -78.28 7.79 -9.56
N VAL A 170 -77.95 6.49 -9.45
CA VAL A 170 -78.94 5.42 -9.24
C VAL A 170 -79.72 5.64 -7.94
N GLN A 171 -79.05 5.95 -6.84
CA GLN A 171 -79.71 6.22 -5.55
C GLN A 171 -80.68 7.40 -5.64
N THR A 172 -80.29 8.46 -6.35
CA THR A 172 -81.13 9.65 -6.56
C THR A 172 -82.34 9.34 -7.43
N LEU A 173 -82.16 8.59 -8.52
CA LEU A 173 -83.24 8.12 -9.39
C LEU A 173 -84.21 7.20 -8.64
N VAL A 174 -83.70 6.31 -7.79
CA VAL A 174 -84.52 5.48 -6.90
C VAL A 174 -85.29 6.39 -5.94
N ALA A 175 -84.63 7.31 -5.22
CA ALA A 175 -85.30 8.20 -4.28
C ALA A 175 -86.41 9.07 -4.93
N GLN A 176 -86.21 9.53 -6.17
CA GLN A 176 -87.19 10.29 -6.94
C GLN A 176 -88.34 9.44 -7.46
N ALA A 177 -88.08 8.19 -7.84
CA ALA A 177 -89.11 7.23 -8.24
C ALA A 177 -89.99 6.79 -7.05
N THR A 178 -89.58 7.12 -5.83
CA THR A 178 -90.18 6.58 -4.61
C THR A 178 -90.98 7.64 -3.86
N SER A 179 -92.13 8.00 -4.44
CA SER A 179 -93.36 8.07 -3.63
C SER A 179 -93.64 6.67 -3.04
N PRO A 180 -94.21 6.57 -1.83
CA PRO A 180 -93.78 5.64 -0.78
C PRO A 180 -93.63 4.18 -1.22
N LEU A 181 -92.38 3.70 -1.15
CA LEU A 181 -91.89 2.36 -1.50
C LEU A 181 -92.53 1.18 -0.75
N LEU A 182 -93.31 1.43 0.30
CA LEU A 182 -93.93 0.36 1.07
C LEU A 182 -95.09 -0.32 0.33
N ALA A 183 -95.55 0.23 -0.81
CA ALA A 183 -96.51 -0.44 -1.69
C ALA A 183 -95.89 -1.25 -2.84
N LEU A 184 -94.55 -1.18 -3.05
CA LEU A 184 -93.91 -1.68 -4.28
C LEU A 184 -93.81 -3.21 -4.34
N ALA A 185 -93.72 -3.93 -3.22
CA ALA A 185 -93.67 -5.40 -3.27
C ALA A 185 -95.02 -6.02 -3.71
N ASP A 186 -96.14 -5.44 -3.27
CA ASP A 186 -97.49 -5.88 -3.67
C ASP A 186 -97.94 -5.27 -5.01
N GLN A 187 -97.47 -4.06 -5.35
CA GLN A 187 -97.77 -3.44 -6.63
C GLN A 187 -96.84 -3.87 -7.77
N ALA A 188 -95.60 -4.31 -7.53
CA ALA A 188 -94.75 -4.81 -8.62
C ALA A 188 -95.35 -6.06 -9.28
N ARG A 189 -95.96 -6.97 -8.50
CA ARG A 189 -96.64 -8.15 -9.05
C ARG A 189 -97.87 -7.77 -9.88
N LYS A 190 -98.67 -6.80 -9.41
CA LYS A 190 -99.81 -6.24 -10.16
C LYS A 190 -99.40 -5.37 -11.35
N PHE A 191 -98.26 -4.67 -11.26
CA PHE A 191 -97.69 -3.81 -12.30
C PHE A 191 -97.09 -4.65 -13.42
N PHE A 192 -96.37 -5.74 -13.16
CA PHE A 192 -95.91 -6.63 -14.24
C PHE A 192 -97.08 -7.33 -14.96
N ASP A 193 -98.17 -7.66 -14.26
CA ASP A 193 -99.40 -8.20 -14.87
C ASP A 193 -100.18 -7.14 -15.69
N ASP A 194 -100.19 -5.86 -15.28
CA ASP A 194 -100.93 -4.79 -15.97
C ASP A 194 -100.07 -4.08 -17.06
N LEU A 195 -98.74 -4.08 -16.94
CA LEU A 195 -97.78 -3.47 -17.88
C LEU A 195 -97.47 -4.36 -19.09
N LEU A 196 -97.72 -5.67 -18.98
CA LEU A 196 -97.86 -6.56 -20.14
C LEU A 196 -99.19 -6.34 -20.88
N GLY A 197 -100.19 -5.72 -20.23
CA GLY A 197 -101.53 -5.51 -20.79
C GLY A 197 -101.80 -4.10 -21.36
N LYS A 198 -101.17 -3.04 -20.83
CA LYS A 198 -101.50 -1.65 -21.18
C LYS A 198 -100.30 -0.71 -21.01
N ILE A 199 -99.53 -0.47 -22.08
CA ILE A 199 -98.60 0.67 -22.13
C ILE A 199 -99.26 1.82 -22.90
N PRO A 200 -99.91 2.80 -22.24
CA PRO A 200 -100.04 4.14 -22.78
C PRO A 200 -98.92 5.05 -22.23
N PHE A 201 -98.42 5.90 -23.12
CA PHE A 201 -97.25 6.76 -22.99
C PHE A 201 -97.36 7.74 -21.79
N GLY A 202 -96.42 7.69 -20.83
CA GLY A 202 -96.29 8.75 -19.81
C GLY A 202 -95.51 8.40 -18.54
N ALA A 203 -95.76 7.26 -17.90
CA ALA A 203 -95.07 6.85 -16.66
C ALA A 203 -93.84 5.95 -16.89
N GLY A 204 -93.63 5.48 -18.12
CA GLY A 204 -92.52 4.62 -18.49
C GLY A 204 -91.16 5.33 -18.52
N GLU A 205 -91.12 6.66 -18.57
CA GLU A 205 -89.86 7.40 -18.70
C GLU A 205 -89.02 7.34 -17.42
N ALA A 206 -89.65 7.50 -16.25
CA ALA A 206 -88.96 7.36 -14.96
C ALA A 206 -88.43 5.93 -14.76
N ALA A 207 -89.25 4.92 -15.07
CA ALA A 207 -88.84 3.51 -14.99
C ALA A 207 -87.70 3.18 -15.98
N ARG A 208 -87.74 3.71 -17.21
CA ARG A 208 -86.65 3.59 -18.19
C ARG A 208 -85.38 4.29 -17.72
N GLN A 209 -85.49 5.46 -17.09
CA GLN A 209 -84.34 6.20 -16.58
C GLN A 209 -83.68 5.48 -15.40
N THR A 210 -84.46 4.92 -14.47
CA THR A 210 -83.94 4.07 -13.38
C THR A 210 -83.30 2.80 -13.92
N LEU A 211 -83.93 2.10 -14.88
CA LEU A 211 -83.35 0.92 -15.52
C LEU A 211 -82.07 1.26 -16.28
N ASN A 212 -82.02 2.37 -17.01
CA ASN A 212 -80.81 2.84 -17.69
C ASN A 212 -79.70 3.21 -16.70
N GLY A 213 -80.03 3.75 -15.53
CA GLY A 213 -79.06 3.99 -14.45
C GLY A 213 -78.49 2.71 -13.87
N ILE A 214 -79.33 1.69 -13.63
CA ILE A 214 -78.90 0.37 -13.14
C ILE A 214 -78.06 -0.34 -14.21
N VAL A 215 -78.49 -0.31 -15.47
CA VAL A 215 -77.70 -0.84 -16.61
C VAL A 215 -76.38 -0.11 -16.75
N GLY A 216 -76.34 1.22 -16.58
CA GLY A 216 -75.12 2.02 -16.57
C GLY A 216 -74.18 1.68 -15.42
N LEU A 217 -74.71 1.36 -14.24
CA LEU A 217 -73.93 0.89 -13.10
C LEU A 217 -73.36 -0.52 -13.32
N ILE A 218 -74.20 -1.45 -13.78
CA ILE A 218 -73.81 -2.83 -14.10
C ILE A 218 -72.77 -2.84 -15.24
N ALA A 219 -72.87 -1.91 -16.19
CA ALA A 219 -71.89 -1.74 -17.26
C ALA A 219 -70.62 -1.01 -16.80
N GLY A 220 -70.71 -0.10 -15.81
CA GLY A 220 -69.58 0.71 -15.33
C GLY A 220 -68.67 0.01 -14.33
N ILE A 221 -69.21 -0.90 -13.49
CA ILE A 221 -68.42 -1.64 -12.50
C ILE A 221 -67.33 -2.51 -13.16
N PRO A 222 -67.62 -3.32 -14.19
CA PRO A 222 -66.59 -4.12 -14.88
C PRO A 222 -65.47 -3.26 -15.48
N THR A 223 -65.81 -2.09 -16.02
CA THR A 223 -64.82 -1.15 -16.58
C THR A 223 -63.91 -0.62 -15.49
N ALA A 224 -64.45 -0.14 -14.36
CA ALA A 224 -63.64 0.35 -13.26
C ALA A 224 -62.78 -0.74 -12.61
N VAL A 225 -63.33 -1.96 -12.47
CA VAL A 225 -62.54 -3.12 -12.00
C VAL A 225 -61.40 -3.44 -12.96
N THR A 226 -61.67 -3.42 -14.27
CA THR A 226 -60.65 -3.65 -15.30
C THR A 226 -59.56 -2.57 -15.28
N GLU A 227 -59.93 -1.29 -15.09
CA GLU A 227 -58.98 -0.18 -15.00
C GLU A 227 -58.09 -0.26 -13.75
N ILE A 228 -58.66 -0.65 -12.61
CA ILE A 228 -57.90 -0.87 -11.36
C ILE A 228 -56.99 -2.10 -11.48
N GLU A 229 -57.48 -3.19 -12.08
CA GLU A 229 -56.73 -4.43 -12.26
C GLU A 229 -55.58 -4.26 -13.26
N SER A 230 -55.86 -3.73 -14.45
CA SER A 230 -54.88 -3.54 -15.53
C SER A 230 -53.94 -2.36 -15.30
N GLY A 231 -54.35 -1.38 -14.48
CA GLY A 231 -53.54 -0.24 -14.08
C GLY A 231 -52.79 -0.52 -12.78
N LEU A 232 -53.45 -0.30 -11.63
CA LEU A 232 -52.84 -0.29 -10.31
C LEU A 232 -52.28 -1.66 -9.91
N PHE A 233 -53.09 -2.73 -9.94
CA PHE A 233 -52.63 -4.05 -9.47
C PHE A 233 -51.57 -4.65 -10.38
N ARG A 234 -51.71 -4.47 -11.70
CA ARG A 234 -50.69 -4.87 -12.65
C ARG A 234 -49.37 -4.14 -12.42
N THR A 235 -49.40 -2.81 -12.22
CA THR A 235 -48.17 -2.02 -11.95
C THR A 235 -47.51 -2.45 -10.64
N LEU A 236 -48.29 -2.67 -9.58
CA LEU A 236 -47.75 -3.16 -8.30
C LEU A 236 -47.14 -4.56 -8.43
N ARG A 237 -47.80 -5.47 -9.15
CA ARG A 237 -47.33 -6.85 -9.35
C ARG A 237 -46.15 -6.94 -10.31
N GLU A 238 -46.14 -6.17 -11.39
CA GLU A 238 -45.09 -6.26 -12.43
C GLU A 238 -43.84 -5.44 -12.10
N SER A 239 -43.96 -4.39 -11.28
CA SER A 239 -42.85 -3.45 -11.04
C SER A 239 -42.34 -3.40 -9.59
N TRP A 240 -43.16 -3.68 -8.57
CA TRP A 240 -42.74 -3.51 -7.16
C TRP A 240 -42.64 -4.84 -6.40
N PHE A 241 -43.68 -5.65 -6.51
CA PHE A 241 -43.78 -6.97 -5.87
C PHE A 241 -43.67 -8.10 -6.90
N SER A 242 -42.85 -7.88 -7.91
CA SER A 242 -42.61 -8.83 -8.99
C SER A 242 -41.96 -10.11 -8.44
N ASP A 243 -42.55 -11.26 -8.79
CA ASP A 243 -41.93 -12.57 -8.60
C ASP A 243 -40.69 -12.75 -9.50
N ASP A 244 -40.59 -11.95 -10.58
CA ASP A 244 -39.36 -11.79 -11.35
C ASP A 244 -38.36 -10.96 -10.53
N THR A 245 -37.34 -11.65 -10.03
CA THR A 245 -36.28 -11.10 -9.19
C THR A 245 -35.53 -9.96 -9.86
N ALA A 246 -35.55 -9.84 -11.20
CA ALA A 246 -34.91 -8.72 -11.90
C ALA A 246 -35.63 -7.37 -11.73
N ARG A 247 -36.93 -7.39 -11.37
CA ARG A 247 -37.76 -6.18 -11.24
C ARG A 247 -38.14 -5.86 -9.80
N ALA A 248 -37.98 -6.83 -8.89
CA ALA A 248 -38.26 -6.62 -7.48
C ALA A 248 -37.43 -5.47 -6.89
N ILE A 249 -38.04 -4.68 -5.99
CA ILE A 249 -37.39 -3.55 -5.29
C ILE A 249 -36.07 -3.98 -4.63
N GLU A 250 -36.03 -5.19 -4.10
CA GLU A 250 -34.82 -5.75 -3.50
C GLU A 250 -33.66 -5.72 -4.50
N THR A 251 -33.89 -6.07 -5.77
CA THR A 251 -32.84 -6.14 -6.79
C THR A 251 -32.63 -4.80 -7.49
N THR A 252 -33.67 -3.98 -7.63
CA THR A 252 -33.58 -2.70 -8.36
C THR A 252 -33.14 -1.53 -7.51
N LEU A 253 -33.31 -1.59 -6.18
CA LEU A 253 -32.94 -0.54 -5.24
C LEU A 253 -32.01 -1.05 -4.13
N THR A 254 -32.42 -2.10 -3.41
CA THR A 254 -31.70 -2.52 -2.19
C THR A 254 -30.32 -3.11 -2.49
N LYS A 255 -30.21 -4.03 -3.45
CA LYS A 255 -28.94 -4.62 -3.87
C LYS A 255 -27.95 -3.60 -4.41
N PRO A 256 -28.32 -2.68 -5.33
CA PRO A 256 -27.41 -1.61 -5.76
C PRO A 256 -26.85 -0.78 -4.62
N ILE A 257 -27.65 -0.47 -3.59
CA ILE A 257 -27.17 0.27 -2.42
C ILE A 257 -26.22 -0.61 -1.58
N ILE A 258 -26.60 -1.85 -1.28
CA ILE A 258 -25.79 -2.74 -0.43
C ILE A 258 -24.51 -3.14 -1.15
N ASP A 259 -24.64 -3.78 -2.32
CA ASP A 259 -23.53 -4.37 -3.07
C ASP A 259 -22.71 -3.30 -3.81
N GLY A 260 -23.37 -2.23 -4.25
CA GLY A 260 -22.74 -1.15 -5.00
C GLY A 260 -22.09 -0.11 -4.09
N LEU A 261 -22.70 0.28 -2.97
CA LEU A 261 -22.17 1.37 -2.14
C LEU A 261 -21.66 0.90 -0.77
N LEU A 262 -22.50 0.21 0.01
CA LEU A 262 -22.18 -0.09 1.40
C LEU A 262 -21.04 -1.11 1.53
N GLU A 263 -21.03 -2.14 0.69
CA GLU A 263 -19.99 -3.17 0.71
C GLU A 263 -18.63 -2.63 0.22
N PRO A 264 -18.53 -1.87 -0.89
CA PRO A 264 -17.29 -1.18 -1.25
C PRO A 264 -16.83 -0.16 -0.21
N LEU A 265 -17.75 0.58 0.41
CA LEU A 265 -17.42 1.50 1.50
C LEU A 265 -16.83 0.75 2.71
N ARG A 266 -17.43 -0.37 3.11
CA ARG A 266 -16.89 -1.21 4.19
C ARG A 266 -15.47 -1.67 3.86
N LYS A 267 -15.25 -2.23 2.67
CA LYS A 267 -13.93 -2.69 2.23
C LYS A 267 -12.92 -1.55 2.18
N PHE A 268 -13.33 -0.37 1.73
CA PHE A 268 -12.47 0.82 1.71
C PHE A 268 -12.06 1.23 3.14
N LEU A 269 -13.00 1.24 4.08
CA LEU A 269 -12.70 1.56 5.48
C LEU A 269 -11.75 0.53 6.13
N GLU A 270 -11.95 -0.76 5.84
CA GLU A 270 -11.04 -1.83 6.26
C GLU A 270 -9.63 -1.63 5.67
N GLN A 271 -9.54 -1.23 4.40
CA GLN A 271 -8.26 -0.92 3.75
C GLN A 271 -7.59 0.32 4.35
N VAL A 272 -8.35 1.37 4.69
CA VAL A 272 -7.82 2.55 5.38
C VAL A 272 -7.25 2.16 6.74
N ASP A 273 -7.99 1.37 7.52
CA ASP A 273 -7.52 0.92 8.83
C ASP A 273 -6.26 0.05 8.71
N ALA A 274 -6.24 -0.89 7.77
CA ALA A 274 -5.06 -1.70 7.47
C ALA A 274 -3.86 -0.84 7.03
N THR A 275 -4.10 0.23 6.28
CA THR A 275 -3.07 1.18 5.85
C THR A 275 -2.46 1.94 7.03
N ILE A 276 -3.32 2.47 7.90
CA ILE A 276 -2.91 3.21 9.10
C ILE A 276 -2.13 2.29 10.05
N ASN A 277 -2.65 1.09 10.30
CA ASN A 277 -2.01 0.11 11.18
C ASN A 277 -0.70 -0.43 10.59
N GLY A 278 -0.63 -0.55 9.26
CA GLY A 278 0.57 -0.96 8.53
C GLY A 278 1.68 0.08 8.57
N TRP A 279 1.37 1.38 8.57
CA TRP A 279 2.36 2.46 8.56
C TRP A 279 3.38 2.35 9.71
N GLU A 280 2.91 2.11 10.92
CA GLU A 280 3.78 2.03 12.09
C GLU A 280 4.78 0.88 11.98
N THR A 281 4.32 -0.29 11.57
CA THR A 281 5.14 -1.51 11.50
C THR A 281 6.01 -1.59 10.26
N GLN A 282 5.53 -1.08 9.12
CA GLN A 282 6.21 -1.19 7.83
C GLN A 282 7.10 0.00 7.51
N VAL A 283 6.85 1.17 8.13
CA VAL A 283 7.60 2.40 7.83
C VAL A 283 8.24 2.98 9.09
N THR A 284 7.44 3.37 10.09
CA THR A 284 7.97 4.10 11.26
C THR A 284 9.02 3.29 12.02
N GLN A 285 8.70 2.06 12.42
CA GLN A 285 9.59 1.20 13.19
C GLN A 285 10.92 0.89 12.48
N PRO A 286 10.96 0.39 11.23
CA PRO A 286 12.22 0.07 10.58
C PRO A 286 13.09 1.31 10.34
N VAL A 287 12.50 2.45 9.97
CA VAL A 287 13.24 3.71 9.80
C VAL A 287 13.81 4.20 11.12
N ASN A 288 13.00 4.22 12.18
CA ASN A 288 13.47 4.62 13.52
C ASN A 288 14.56 3.69 14.03
N HIS A 289 14.44 2.38 13.78
CA HIS A 289 15.46 1.41 14.15
C HIS A 289 16.79 1.67 13.42
N ALA A 290 16.75 1.87 12.10
CA ALA A 290 17.93 2.20 11.31
C ALA A 290 18.56 3.53 11.77
N MET A 291 17.75 4.55 12.04
CA MET A 291 18.24 5.83 12.58
C MET A 291 18.89 5.68 13.96
N ALA A 292 18.29 4.88 14.85
CA ALA A 292 18.85 4.61 16.17
C ALA A 292 20.19 3.89 16.07
N GLN A 293 20.30 2.85 15.24
CA GLN A 293 21.57 2.16 14.97
C GLN A 293 22.62 3.13 14.43
N ARG A 294 22.25 3.99 13.47
CA ARG A 294 23.15 5.00 12.91
C ARG A 294 23.69 5.94 13.99
N ALA A 295 22.84 6.41 14.88
CA ALA A 295 23.24 7.27 15.99
C ALA A 295 24.22 6.57 16.94
N VAL A 296 24.03 5.28 17.23
CA VAL A 296 24.98 4.49 18.03
C VAL A 296 26.34 4.42 17.35
N VAL A 297 26.40 4.07 16.06
CA VAL A 297 27.67 3.96 15.31
C VAL A 297 28.36 5.33 15.22
N GLN A 298 27.63 6.41 14.99
CA GLN A 298 28.20 7.76 14.99
C GLN A 298 28.83 8.13 16.34
N LYS A 299 28.18 7.76 17.46
CA LYS A 299 28.74 7.96 18.79
C LYS A 299 30.01 7.12 19.01
N GLN A 300 30.03 5.88 18.50
CA GLN A 300 31.23 5.03 18.53
C GLN A 300 32.36 5.64 17.71
N ILE A 301 32.10 6.15 16.50
CA ILE A 301 33.09 6.85 15.66
C ILE A 301 33.67 8.05 16.42
N ALA A 302 32.82 8.91 17.00
CA ALA A 302 33.27 10.07 17.75
C ALA A 302 34.11 9.67 18.98
N GLY A 303 33.69 8.65 19.72
CA GLY A 303 34.42 8.12 20.86
C GLY A 303 35.77 7.51 20.46
N TYR A 304 35.80 6.75 19.38
CA TYR A 304 37.01 6.11 18.84
C TYR A 304 38.04 7.15 18.38
N ARG A 305 37.58 8.21 17.71
CA ARG A 305 38.39 9.37 17.33
C ARG A 305 38.99 10.08 18.53
N ALA A 306 38.18 10.37 19.56
CA ALA A 306 38.65 11.02 20.78
C ALA A 306 39.69 10.17 21.54
N GLN A 307 39.49 8.85 21.60
CA GLN A 307 40.42 7.93 22.28
C GLN A 307 41.76 7.79 21.56
N ASN A 308 41.76 7.86 20.23
CA ASN A 308 42.95 7.65 19.40
C ASN A 308 43.57 8.95 18.85
N GLN A 309 43.02 10.11 19.22
CA GLN A 309 43.47 11.45 18.78
C GLN A 309 43.47 11.62 17.25
N VAL A 310 42.38 11.18 16.60
CA VAL A 310 42.20 11.22 15.12
C VAL A 310 40.95 11.98 14.72
#